data_AF-A0A954Z564-F1
#
_entry.id   AF-A0A954Z564-F1
#
_cell.length_a   1.000
_cell.length_b   1.000
_cell.length_c   1.000
_cell.angle_alpha   90.00
_cell.angle_beta   90.00
_cell.angle_gamma   90.00
#
_symmetry.space_group_name_H-M   'P 1'
#
loop_
_entity.id
_entity.type
_entity.pdbx_description
1 polymer ?
#
loop_
_entity_poly.entity_id
_entity_poly.type
_entity_poly.pdbx_seq_one_letter_code
_entity_poly.pdbx_strand_id
1 'polypeptide(L)'
;MFDKGWQASQAAYGWMSLATSLMLALGVGQTAWSQSASISQTPLDEDAAEDVRVGRQLAAGLAAGPRLFANVERFAEMRRLIGNVPDDSCQSRLAAWILTAAQRDLEAAPLERKLQGIRLLSISREALARIMRLAFAFRVTDDPRYLHAAERQMDAVAAFADWNPSHFLDVAEMTLAVAIGVDWLGDDLSEATRKRSIDAIVQLGLQASYESTAWQRLDNNWNPVCHAGLTCGALVVADQQPELAERVIRRAIASVPRAMGVYAPDGGYPEGPGYWAYGTTFNVLLIDVLEANFGTDFGLTRRPGFLQTPEYFVHVVAPSGKWFNYSDCGAEGPPSEAMAWFARRNANAHLLQHERAKVTRWLDRKPDRLAPLLLLWGAPLWDESTADAAQVASGGGQTGGFGASTDLHFSCRGDVPIAVDRTSWSPDAAFLAIKGGSAATNHAHMDAGSFVYEALGVRWACDLGNQDYHSLESRGVKLWGRAQDSQRWSVFRLGSSSHNVFTVDGQQQRVGGKATLRRTASGVTEIELKSVYAGQLAAARRTARLADSGEATLSDEVCAGQRAARITWSMITDANQVGANGGGASVDFERGGRRLRVQATTPRPVVWTLTPLDPPP
;
A
#
# COMPACT_ATOMS: atom_id res chain seq x y z
N MET A 1 48.14 28.26 3.93
CA MET A 1 48.55 29.67 3.78
C MET A 1 48.53 29.97 2.29
N PHE A 2 47.53 30.77 1.88
CA PHE A 2 47.32 31.49 0.61
C PHE A 2 47.45 30.75 -0.74
N ASP A 3 46.69 31.03 -1.80
CA ASP A 3 45.40 31.70 -2.04
C ASP A 3 45.18 31.66 -3.58
N LYS A 4 43.91 31.74 -4.00
CA LYS A 4 43.37 32.12 -5.33
C LYS A 4 43.63 31.17 -6.53
N GLY A 5 42.69 30.97 -7.45
CA GLY A 5 41.47 31.72 -7.68
C GLY A 5 40.53 31.05 -8.68
N TRP A 6 39.27 31.36 -8.48
CA TRP A 6 38.11 31.11 -9.31
C TRP A 6 38.13 32.13 -10.47
N GLN A 7 38.02 31.68 -11.72
CA GLN A 7 37.58 32.53 -12.84
C GLN A 7 36.70 31.73 -13.80
N ALA A 8 35.57 32.35 -14.10
CA ALA A 8 34.52 31.89 -14.98
C ALA A 8 34.93 31.98 -16.46
N SER A 9 34.32 31.14 -17.30
CA SER A 9 34.11 31.46 -18.71
C SER A 9 32.75 30.93 -19.17
N GLN A 10 31.86 31.87 -19.49
CA GLN A 10 30.72 31.68 -20.37
C GLN A 10 31.19 31.36 -21.80
N ALA A 11 30.49 30.44 -22.48
CA ALA A 11 30.28 30.33 -23.93
C ALA A 11 29.75 28.91 -24.20
N ALA A 12 28.81 28.62 -25.10
CA ALA A 12 27.93 29.41 -25.94
C ALA A 12 26.81 28.45 -26.38
N TYR A 13 25.59 28.96 -26.46
CA TYR A 13 24.47 28.29 -27.13
C TYR A 13 24.76 28.21 -28.63
N GLY A 14 24.80 26.99 -29.19
CA GLY A 14 24.89 26.74 -30.62
C GLY A 14 23.69 25.92 -31.07
N TRP A 15 22.65 26.59 -31.56
CA TRP A 15 21.55 25.99 -32.31
C TRP A 15 22.02 25.75 -33.75
N MET A 16 21.92 24.51 -34.25
CA MET A 16 22.05 24.22 -35.67
C MET A 16 20.69 23.85 -36.25
N SER A 17 20.17 24.80 -37.04
CA SER A 17 19.10 24.64 -38.01
C SER A 17 19.62 23.87 -39.23
N LEU A 18 18.85 22.90 -39.71
CA LEU A 18 18.96 22.36 -41.06
C LEU A 18 17.61 22.56 -41.74
N ALA A 19 17.52 23.64 -42.51
CA ALA A 19 16.46 23.88 -43.47
C ALA A 19 16.69 23.01 -44.72
N THR A 20 15.64 22.36 -45.20
CA THR A 20 15.53 21.96 -46.61
C THR A 20 14.15 22.39 -47.09
N SER A 21 14.12 23.33 -48.04
CA SER A 21 12.92 23.79 -48.71
C SER A 21 12.72 23.03 -50.01
N LEU A 22 11.51 22.56 -50.27
CA LEU A 22 10.99 22.39 -51.63
C LEU A 22 9.52 22.83 -51.60
N MET A 23 9.18 23.80 -52.45
CA MET A 23 7.87 24.45 -52.53
C MET A 23 7.21 24.17 -53.88
N LEU A 24 5.88 24.37 -53.89
CA LEU A 24 4.90 24.49 -55.00
C LEU A 24 4.18 23.19 -55.42
N ALA A 25 2.84 23.13 -55.53
CA ALA A 25 1.79 24.14 -55.38
C ALA A 25 0.39 23.51 -55.18
N LEU A 26 -0.40 24.19 -54.34
CA LEU A 26 -1.85 24.51 -54.41
C LEU A 26 -2.90 23.46 -54.84
N GLY A 27 -3.84 23.21 -53.92
CA GLY A 27 -5.20 22.72 -54.19
C GLY A 27 -6.08 22.86 -52.96
N VAL A 28 -7.06 23.78 -53.02
CA VAL A 28 -7.95 24.25 -51.95
C VAL A 28 -9.04 23.23 -51.61
N GLY A 29 -9.45 23.11 -50.35
CA GLY A 29 -10.69 22.41 -49.98
C GLY A 29 -10.92 22.28 -48.48
N GLN A 30 -11.80 23.11 -47.95
CA GLN A 30 -12.24 23.18 -46.55
C GLN A 30 -12.91 21.89 -46.04
N THR A 31 -12.75 21.57 -44.75
CA THR A 31 -13.87 21.32 -43.81
C THR A 31 -13.34 21.08 -42.40
N ALA A 32 -13.60 22.04 -41.51
CA ALA A 32 -13.43 21.90 -40.08
C ALA A 32 -14.64 21.18 -39.48
N TRP A 33 -14.42 20.05 -38.82
CA TRP A 33 -15.38 19.45 -37.90
C TRP A 33 -14.91 19.73 -36.49
N SER A 34 -15.53 20.71 -35.83
CA SER A 34 -15.42 20.91 -34.38
C SER A 34 -16.32 19.89 -33.69
N GLN A 35 -15.74 18.83 -33.11
CA GLN A 35 -16.43 18.08 -32.06
C GLN A 35 -16.29 18.88 -30.77
N SER A 36 -17.40 19.47 -30.34
CA SER A 36 -17.57 20.03 -29.00
C SER A 36 -17.42 18.91 -27.97
N ALA A 37 -16.27 18.86 -27.30
CA ALA A 37 -16.16 18.15 -26.05
C ALA A 37 -16.99 18.94 -25.01
N SER A 38 -18.10 18.37 -24.55
CA SER A 38 -18.78 18.87 -23.36
C SER A 38 -17.85 18.66 -22.17
N ILE A 39 -17.13 19.70 -21.78
CA ILE A 39 -16.51 19.78 -20.47
C ILE A 39 -17.68 19.81 -19.48
N SER A 40 -17.90 18.72 -18.74
CA SER A 40 -18.79 18.77 -17.59
C SER A 40 -18.16 19.73 -16.59
N GLN A 41 -18.74 20.92 -16.46
CA GLN A 41 -18.47 21.78 -15.33
C GLN A 41 -18.89 20.99 -14.09
N THR A 42 -17.93 20.51 -13.31
CA THR A 42 -18.18 20.18 -11.91
C THR A 42 -18.67 21.49 -11.27
N PRO A 43 -19.87 21.55 -10.71
CA PRO A 43 -20.41 22.82 -10.24
C PRO A 43 -19.58 23.31 -9.06
N LEU A 44 -19.14 24.57 -9.16
CA LEU A 44 -18.48 25.35 -8.11
C LEU A 44 -19.28 25.41 -6.77
N ASP A 45 -20.51 24.90 -6.75
CA ASP A 45 -21.42 24.91 -5.61
C ASP A 45 -21.18 23.75 -4.61
N GLU A 46 -20.59 22.61 -5.01
CA GLU A 46 -20.34 21.49 -4.08
C GLU A 46 -19.19 21.82 -3.11
N ASP A 47 -18.08 22.36 -3.61
CA ASP A 47 -16.93 22.77 -2.78
C ASP A 47 -17.33 23.87 -1.77
N ALA A 48 -18.16 24.83 -2.19
CA ALA A 48 -18.69 25.87 -1.31
C ALA A 48 -19.66 25.32 -0.25
N ALA A 49 -20.41 24.26 -0.55
CA ALA A 49 -21.31 23.62 0.41
C ALA A 49 -20.54 22.79 1.46
N GLU A 50 -19.49 22.08 1.04
CA GLU A 50 -18.57 21.35 1.93
C GLU A 50 -17.81 22.31 2.86
N ASP A 51 -17.35 23.43 2.29
CA ASP A 51 -16.70 24.52 2.99
C ASP A 51 -17.57 25.05 4.14
N VAL A 52 -18.82 25.41 3.87
CA VAL A 52 -19.70 25.94 4.93
C VAL A 52 -20.07 24.86 5.96
N ARG A 53 -19.92 23.56 5.66
CA ARG A 53 -20.23 22.47 6.60
C ARG A 53 -19.15 22.26 7.66
N VAL A 54 -17.87 22.22 7.29
CA VAL A 54 -16.76 22.03 8.25
C VAL A 54 -16.73 23.16 9.28
N GLY A 55 -16.71 24.41 8.81
CA GLY A 55 -16.66 25.58 9.69
C GLY A 55 -17.90 25.70 10.60
N ARG A 56 -19.10 25.45 10.05
CA ARG A 56 -20.33 25.45 10.87
C ARG A 56 -20.30 24.40 11.97
N GLN A 57 -19.84 23.19 11.66
CA GLN A 57 -19.84 22.10 12.64
C GLN A 57 -18.78 22.29 13.72
N LEU A 58 -17.61 22.82 13.37
CA LEU A 58 -16.61 23.22 14.37
C LEU A 58 -17.12 24.36 15.26
N ALA A 59 -17.79 25.37 14.67
CA ALA A 59 -18.39 26.47 15.43
C ALA A 59 -19.57 26.02 16.33
N ALA A 60 -20.30 24.98 15.93
CA ALA A 60 -21.36 24.37 16.74
C ALA A 60 -20.83 23.51 17.90
N GLY A 61 -19.52 23.20 17.90
CA GLY A 61 -18.88 22.30 18.84
C GLY A 61 -18.94 20.84 18.37
N LEU A 62 -17.82 20.13 18.58
CA LEU A 62 -17.75 18.69 18.33
C LEU A 62 -18.30 17.90 19.53
N ALA A 63 -18.78 16.68 19.27
CA ALA A 63 -19.24 15.78 20.32
C ALA A 63 -18.14 15.51 21.35
N ALA A 64 -18.50 15.37 22.63
CA ALA A 64 -17.54 15.01 23.68
C ALA A 64 -16.80 13.71 23.32
N GLY A 65 -15.50 13.69 23.57
CA GLY A 65 -14.65 12.55 23.22
C GLY A 65 -14.87 11.33 24.15
N PRO A 66 -14.26 10.17 23.82
CA PRO A 66 -13.37 9.96 22.68
C PRO A 66 -14.11 10.03 21.33
N ARG A 67 -13.50 10.67 20.33
CA ARG A 67 -14.08 10.92 19.00
C ARG A 67 -13.21 10.41 17.84
N LEU A 68 -12.02 9.89 18.14
CA LEU A 68 -11.13 9.26 17.17
C LEU A 68 -11.34 7.74 17.19
N PHE A 69 -11.89 7.18 16.12
CA PHE A 69 -12.05 5.74 15.84
C PHE A 69 -12.98 4.93 16.78
N ALA A 70 -13.21 5.38 18.01
CA ALA A 70 -14.07 4.74 18.98
C ALA A 70 -14.64 5.78 19.95
N ASN A 71 -15.93 5.64 20.28
CA ASN A 71 -16.58 6.40 21.34
C ASN A 71 -16.65 5.58 22.64
N VAL A 72 -17.22 6.19 23.69
CA VAL A 72 -17.39 5.56 25.01
C VAL A 72 -18.15 4.24 24.91
N GLU A 73 -19.20 4.18 24.10
CA GLU A 73 -20.01 2.97 23.90
C GLU A 73 -19.20 1.86 23.25
N ARG A 74 -18.35 2.18 22.27
CA ARG A 74 -17.49 1.20 21.59
C ARG A 74 -16.43 0.66 22.54
N PHE A 75 -15.83 1.49 23.39
CA PHE A 75 -14.91 0.99 24.43
C PHE A 75 -15.62 0.10 25.46
N ALA A 76 -16.84 0.46 25.88
CA ALA A 76 -17.65 -0.36 26.77
C ALA A 76 -18.04 -1.70 26.12
N GLU A 77 -18.31 -1.71 24.81
CA GLU A 77 -18.50 -2.94 24.04
C GLU A 77 -17.22 -3.80 24.04
N MET A 78 -16.04 -3.21 23.76
CA MET A 78 -14.78 -3.96 23.79
C MET A 78 -14.49 -4.51 25.19
N ARG A 79 -14.73 -3.75 26.27
CA ARG A 79 -14.59 -4.24 27.65
C ARG A 79 -15.47 -5.46 27.90
N ARG A 80 -16.75 -5.42 27.48
CA ARG A 80 -17.66 -6.57 27.60
C ARG A 80 -17.23 -7.75 26.76
N LEU A 81 -16.78 -7.49 25.53
CA LEU A 81 -16.30 -8.51 24.61
C LEU A 81 -15.10 -9.23 25.26
N ILE A 82 -14.05 -8.51 25.62
CA ILE A 82 -12.84 -9.06 26.23
C ILE A 82 -13.14 -9.88 27.50
N GLY A 83 -14.12 -9.46 28.30
CA GLY A 83 -14.53 -10.20 29.50
C GLY A 83 -15.38 -11.46 29.26
N ASN A 84 -15.92 -11.67 28.06
CA ASN A 84 -16.93 -12.71 27.78
C ASN A 84 -16.64 -13.60 26.55
N VAL A 85 -15.55 -13.37 25.80
CA VAL A 85 -15.29 -14.16 24.59
C VAL A 85 -14.64 -15.52 24.95
N PRO A 86 -15.04 -16.64 24.32
CA PRO A 86 -14.38 -17.93 24.51
C PRO A 86 -12.86 -17.84 24.29
N ASP A 87 -12.09 -18.58 25.09
CA ASP A 87 -10.63 -18.45 25.19
C ASP A 87 -9.84 -18.62 23.86
N ASP A 88 -10.48 -19.10 22.78
CA ASP A 88 -9.82 -19.43 21.51
C ASP A 88 -10.26 -18.65 20.26
N SER A 89 -11.21 -17.72 20.35
CA SER A 89 -11.67 -16.94 19.18
C SER A 89 -10.57 -16.03 18.59
N CYS A 90 -10.74 -15.56 17.35
CA CYS A 90 -9.82 -14.55 16.79
C CYS A 90 -9.81 -13.26 17.62
N GLN A 91 -10.96 -12.88 18.18
CA GLN A 91 -11.11 -11.66 18.98
C GLN A 91 -10.37 -11.75 20.32
N SER A 92 -10.48 -12.89 21.01
CA SER A 92 -9.79 -13.16 22.27
C SER A 92 -8.27 -13.12 22.06
N ARG A 93 -7.78 -13.72 20.98
CA ARG A 93 -6.36 -13.72 20.62
C ARG A 93 -5.85 -12.30 20.35
N LEU A 94 -6.59 -11.52 19.56
CA LEU A 94 -6.30 -10.10 19.33
C LEU A 94 -6.25 -9.31 20.63
N ALA A 95 -7.28 -9.43 21.47
CA ALA A 95 -7.36 -8.72 22.74
C ALA A 95 -6.21 -9.09 23.69
N ALA A 96 -5.97 -10.39 23.89
CA ALA A 96 -4.90 -10.89 24.75
C ALA A 96 -3.53 -10.41 24.26
N TRP A 97 -3.32 -10.39 22.94
CA TRP A 97 -2.09 -9.88 22.36
C TRP A 97 -1.91 -8.38 22.61
N ILE A 98 -2.94 -7.56 22.38
CA ILE A 98 -2.90 -6.11 22.61
C ILE A 98 -2.58 -5.83 24.09
N LEU A 99 -3.25 -6.51 25.01
CA LEU A 99 -3.03 -6.34 26.45
C LEU A 99 -1.65 -6.81 26.90
N THR A 100 -1.15 -7.93 26.36
CA THR A 100 0.21 -8.41 26.62
C THR A 100 1.26 -7.42 26.13
N ALA A 101 1.06 -6.85 24.93
CA ALA A 101 1.95 -5.83 24.40
C ALA A 101 1.90 -4.54 25.24
N ALA A 102 0.70 -4.08 25.66
CA ALA A 102 0.56 -2.94 26.56
C ALA A 102 1.24 -3.18 27.92
N GLN A 103 1.22 -4.41 28.43
CA GLN A 103 1.92 -4.79 29.66
C GLN A 103 3.44 -4.64 29.53
N ARG A 104 4.01 -4.95 28.36
CA ARG A 104 5.44 -4.70 28.07
C ARG A 104 5.73 -3.21 28.00
N ASP A 105 4.79 -2.42 27.50
CA ASP A 105 4.93 -0.97 27.37
C ASP A 105 4.90 -0.23 28.73
N LEU A 106 4.39 -0.86 29.81
CA LEU A 106 4.41 -0.29 31.17
C LEU A 106 5.83 0.02 31.65
N GLU A 107 6.77 -0.87 31.38
CA GLU A 107 8.17 -0.77 31.81
C GLU A 107 9.08 -0.16 30.73
N ALA A 108 8.52 0.24 29.58
CA ALA A 108 9.31 0.79 28.49
C ALA A 108 9.88 2.16 28.86
N ALA A 109 11.17 2.36 28.59
CA ALA A 109 11.82 3.66 28.76
C ALA A 109 11.12 4.74 27.92
N PRO A 110 11.12 6.02 28.39
CA PRO A 110 10.63 7.14 27.61
C PRO A 110 11.30 7.19 26.23
N LEU A 111 10.50 7.52 25.20
CA LEU A 111 11.01 7.65 23.83
C LEU A 111 12.03 8.78 23.72
N GLU A 112 13.06 8.54 22.91
CA GLU A 112 14.13 9.50 22.64
C GLU A 112 14.13 9.91 21.16
N ARG A 113 14.43 11.18 20.89
CA ARG A 113 14.49 11.71 19.52
C ARG A 113 15.74 11.20 18.79
N LYS A 114 15.67 9.99 18.21
CA LYS A 114 16.77 9.33 17.50
C LYS A 114 16.48 9.18 16.01
N LEU A 115 17.34 9.76 15.18
CA LEU A 115 17.25 9.62 13.72
C LEU A 115 17.97 8.36 13.22
N GLN A 116 17.38 7.69 12.24
CA GLN A 116 18.03 6.69 11.40
C GLN A 116 18.19 7.26 9.98
N GLY A 117 19.42 7.63 9.62
CA GLY A 117 19.66 8.45 8.44
C GLY A 117 18.94 9.80 8.59
N ILE A 118 18.02 10.10 7.67
CA ILE A 118 17.22 11.34 7.68
C ILE A 118 15.87 11.22 8.42
N ARG A 119 15.56 10.04 8.98
CA ARG A 119 14.20 9.68 9.41
C ARG A 119 14.10 9.51 10.93
N LEU A 120 13.05 10.08 11.52
CA LEU A 120 12.55 9.84 12.87
C LEU A 120 11.39 8.81 12.86
N LEU A 121 11.05 8.28 11.69
CA LEU A 121 9.85 7.46 11.45
C LEU A 121 9.73 6.26 12.39
N SER A 122 10.83 5.57 12.69
CA SER A 122 10.82 4.42 13.60
C SER A 122 10.40 4.81 15.02
N ILE A 123 10.86 5.96 15.52
CA ILE A 123 10.45 6.51 16.82
C ILE A 123 9.00 6.96 16.80
N SER A 124 8.56 7.58 15.70
CA SER A 124 7.16 8.02 15.53
C SER A 124 6.19 6.85 15.50
N ARG A 125 6.58 5.75 14.83
CA ARG A 125 5.83 4.48 14.79
C ARG A 125 5.75 3.80 16.15
N GLU A 126 6.86 3.82 16.90
CA GLU A 126 6.90 3.26 18.25
C GLU A 126 6.05 4.09 19.21
N ALA A 127 6.05 5.42 19.09
CA ALA A 127 5.15 6.31 19.83
C ALA A 127 3.68 5.96 19.58
N LEU A 128 3.30 5.85 18.31
CA LEU A 128 1.95 5.47 17.90
C LEU A 128 1.55 4.12 18.49
N ALA A 129 2.44 3.13 18.38
CA ALA A 129 2.21 1.79 18.90
C ALA A 129 1.99 1.77 20.41
N ARG A 130 2.89 2.39 21.19
CA ARG A 130 2.84 2.39 22.65
C ARG A 130 1.65 3.18 23.17
N ILE A 131 1.47 4.41 22.71
CA ILE A 131 0.42 5.30 23.22
C ILE A 131 -0.96 4.70 22.91
N MET A 132 -1.19 4.18 21.70
CA MET A 132 -2.46 3.58 21.33
C MET A 132 -2.76 2.32 22.15
N ARG A 133 -1.78 1.42 22.36
CA ARG A 133 -1.97 0.21 23.16
C ARG A 133 -2.22 0.52 24.64
N LEU A 134 -1.45 1.44 25.22
CA LEU A 134 -1.61 1.86 26.61
C LEU A 134 -2.98 2.54 26.83
N ALA A 135 -3.37 3.46 25.94
CA ALA A 135 -4.67 4.12 26.02
C ALA A 135 -5.84 3.13 25.84
N PHE A 136 -5.72 2.19 24.89
CA PHE A 136 -6.68 1.10 24.74
C PHE A 136 -6.80 0.25 26.01
N ALA A 137 -5.66 -0.20 26.54
CA ALA A 137 -5.60 -1.05 27.73
C ALA A 137 -6.23 -0.36 28.94
N PHE A 138 -5.94 0.93 29.16
CA PHE A 138 -6.62 1.73 30.19
C PHE A 138 -8.14 1.71 29.99
N ARG A 139 -8.63 2.02 28.78
CA ARG A 139 -10.07 2.07 28.52
C ARG A 139 -10.79 0.75 28.75
N VAL A 140 -10.17 -0.39 28.43
CA VAL A 140 -10.82 -1.70 28.62
C VAL A 140 -10.60 -2.32 29.99
N THR A 141 -9.56 -1.93 30.74
CA THR A 141 -9.23 -2.54 32.05
C THR A 141 -9.43 -1.65 33.27
N ASP A 142 -9.50 -0.33 33.10
CA ASP A 142 -9.52 0.66 34.19
C ASP A 142 -8.21 0.70 35.02
N ASP A 143 -7.14 0.05 34.59
CA ASP A 143 -5.89 0.00 35.34
C ASP A 143 -5.06 1.29 35.14
N PRO A 144 -4.88 2.13 36.19
CA PRO A 144 -4.23 3.43 36.09
C PRO A 144 -2.75 3.33 35.72
N ARG A 145 -2.12 2.16 35.82
CA ARG A 145 -0.73 1.97 35.39
C ARG A 145 -0.56 2.24 33.90
N TYR A 146 -1.55 1.88 33.09
CA TYR A 146 -1.52 2.13 31.64
C TYR A 146 -1.65 3.62 31.32
N LEU A 147 -2.52 4.35 32.03
CA LEU A 147 -2.67 5.80 31.94
C LEU A 147 -1.33 6.50 32.23
N HIS A 148 -0.72 6.20 33.38
CA HIS A 148 0.56 6.82 33.75
C HIS A 148 1.70 6.45 32.80
N ALA A 149 1.70 5.25 32.25
CA ALA A 149 2.67 4.86 31.22
C ALA A 149 2.45 5.66 29.93
N ALA A 150 1.20 5.86 29.50
CA ALA A 150 0.90 6.67 28.32
C ALA A 150 1.34 8.13 28.53
N GLU A 151 1.06 8.71 29.70
CA GLU A 151 1.50 10.07 30.05
C GLU A 151 3.02 10.24 29.93
N ARG A 152 3.80 9.28 30.44
CA ARG A 152 5.27 9.30 30.32
C ARG A 152 5.74 9.33 28.87
N GLN A 153 5.12 8.53 28.00
CA GLN A 153 5.51 8.49 26.58
C GLN A 153 5.08 9.77 25.85
N MET A 154 3.88 10.27 26.13
CA MET A 154 3.35 11.52 25.56
C MET A 154 4.21 12.72 25.96
N ASP A 155 4.56 12.84 27.24
CA ASP A 155 5.43 13.91 27.74
C ASP A 155 6.82 13.86 27.11
N ALA A 156 7.38 12.67 26.90
CA ALA A 156 8.68 12.51 26.27
C ALA A 156 8.70 13.02 24.82
N VAL A 157 7.72 12.63 24.01
CA VAL A 157 7.66 13.05 22.60
C VAL A 157 7.21 14.50 22.43
N ALA A 158 6.41 15.04 23.36
CA ALA A 158 6.06 16.45 23.40
C ALA A 158 7.26 17.35 23.73
N ALA A 159 8.26 16.82 24.44
CA ALA A 159 9.50 17.52 24.78
C ALA A 159 10.58 17.47 23.68
N PHE A 160 10.33 16.81 22.55
CA PHE A 160 11.27 16.79 21.43
C PHE A 160 11.45 18.19 20.83
N ALA A 161 12.67 18.50 20.39
CA ALA A 161 12.96 19.78 19.75
C ALA A 161 12.14 20.02 18.45
N ASP A 162 11.83 18.92 17.76
CA ASP A 162 10.92 18.88 16.60
C ASP A 162 10.44 17.42 16.38
N TRP A 163 9.43 17.24 15.52
CA TRP A 163 9.01 15.94 14.99
C TRP A 163 9.56 15.65 13.58
N ASN A 164 10.68 16.27 13.23
CA ASN A 164 11.39 16.15 11.95
C ASN A 164 10.57 16.54 10.68
N PRO A 165 10.19 17.82 10.51
CA PRO A 165 9.38 18.29 9.37
C PRO A 165 10.04 18.16 7.99
N SER A 166 11.34 17.84 7.95
CA SER A 166 12.05 17.52 6.71
C SER A 166 11.61 16.18 6.09
N HIS A 167 11.11 15.26 6.90
CA HIS A 167 10.53 13.97 6.49
C HIS A 167 9.13 13.83 7.09
N PHE A 168 8.12 14.36 6.40
CA PHE A 168 6.82 14.66 6.99
C PHE A 168 5.98 13.44 7.43
N LEU A 169 6.32 12.23 6.99
CA LEU A 169 5.73 11.00 7.57
C LEU A 169 6.03 10.88 9.07
N ASP A 170 7.16 11.41 9.52
CA ASP A 170 7.56 11.40 10.94
C ASP A 170 6.58 12.26 11.76
N VAL A 171 6.39 13.51 11.32
CA VAL A 171 5.43 14.45 11.92
C VAL A 171 4.03 13.87 11.93
N ALA A 172 3.61 13.27 10.81
CA ALA A 172 2.27 12.73 10.65
C ALA A 172 1.94 11.60 11.63
N GLU A 173 2.79 10.57 11.67
CA GLU A 173 2.56 9.43 12.55
C GLU A 173 2.76 9.81 14.04
N MET A 174 3.65 10.75 14.35
CA MET A 174 3.79 11.28 15.71
C MET A 174 2.58 12.11 16.15
N THR A 175 2.04 12.96 15.26
CA THR A 175 0.82 13.74 15.53
C THR A 175 -0.35 12.82 15.82
N LEU A 176 -0.50 11.75 15.03
CA LEU A 176 -1.54 10.74 15.24
C LEU A 176 -1.40 10.08 16.62
N ALA A 177 -0.18 9.70 17.02
CA ALA A 177 0.10 9.07 18.31
C ALA A 177 -0.37 9.93 19.49
N VAL A 178 0.04 11.20 19.51
CA VAL A 178 -0.30 12.13 20.60
C VAL A 178 -1.78 12.49 20.56
N ALA A 179 -2.37 12.66 19.37
CA ALA A 179 -3.81 12.93 19.22
C ALA A 179 -4.67 11.79 19.78
N ILE A 180 -4.32 10.52 19.49
CA ILE A 180 -4.98 9.35 20.09
C ILE A 180 -4.86 9.38 21.61
N GLY A 181 -3.66 9.64 22.15
CA GLY A 181 -3.47 9.73 23.59
C GLY A 181 -4.36 10.79 24.24
N VAL A 182 -4.41 11.99 23.68
CA VAL A 182 -5.25 13.09 24.22
C VAL A 182 -6.74 12.77 24.11
N ASP A 183 -7.19 12.26 22.96
CA ASP A 183 -8.61 11.96 22.74
C ASP A 183 -9.08 10.78 23.57
N TRP A 184 -8.33 9.67 23.53
CA TRP A 184 -8.73 8.45 24.19
C TRP A 184 -8.56 8.54 25.68
N LEU A 185 -7.58 9.24 26.25
CA LEU A 185 -7.43 9.34 27.70
C LEU A 185 -8.20 10.53 28.28
N GLY A 186 -8.53 11.54 27.47
CA GLY A 186 -9.47 12.58 27.83
C GLY A 186 -9.14 13.24 29.18
N ASP A 187 -10.15 13.35 30.04
CA ASP A 187 -10.06 14.02 31.34
C ASP A 187 -9.32 13.20 32.40
N ASP A 188 -8.96 11.95 32.10
CA ASP A 188 -8.13 11.12 32.97
C ASP A 188 -6.65 11.56 32.92
N LEU A 189 -6.23 12.27 31.87
CA LEU A 189 -4.88 12.85 31.79
C LEU A 189 -4.70 13.94 32.85
N SER A 190 -3.49 14.02 33.41
CA SER A 190 -3.10 15.21 34.17
C SER A 190 -3.19 16.46 33.29
N GLU A 191 -3.65 17.57 33.88
CA GLU A 191 -3.79 18.85 33.18
C GLU A 191 -2.48 19.28 32.51
N ALA A 192 -1.36 19.02 33.17
CA ALA A 192 -0.03 19.35 32.65
C ALA A 192 0.34 18.53 31.39
N THR A 193 0.13 17.22 31.40
CA THR A 193 0.40 16.36 30.24
C THR A 193 -0.57 16.66 29.09
N ARG A 194 -1.85 16.87 29.40
CA ARG A 194 -2.87 17.28 28.42
C ARG A 194 -2.45 18.59 27.74
N LYS A 195 -2.06 19.61 28.51
CA LYS A 195 -1.62 20.90 27.97
C LYS A 195 -0.38 20.75 27.08
N ARG A 196 0.68 20.09 27.57
CA ARG A 196 1.92 19.88 26.79
C ARG A 196 1.65 19.14 25.48
N SER A 197 0.79 18.14 25.52
CA SER A 197 0.43 17.34 24.35
C SER A 197 -0.32 18.16 23.31
N ILE A 198 -1.27 19.00 23.74
CA ILE A 198 -2.00 19.90 22.84
C ILE A 198 -1.05 20.95 22.24
N ASP A 199 -0.21 21.59 23.06
CA ASP A 199 0.79 22.55 22.59
C ASP A 199 1.72 21.91 21.53
N ALA A 200 2.18 20.67 21.78
CA ALA A 200 3.02 19.93 20.84
C ALA A 200 2.30 19.58 19.53
N ILE A 201 1.04 19.12 19.58
CA ILE A 201 0.23 18.88 18.36
C ILE A 201 0.14 20.17 17.53
N VAL A 202 -0.14 21.31 18.16
CA VAL A 202 -0.26 22.59 17.46
C VAL A 202 1.07 23.02 16.83
N GLN A 203 2.15 23.04 17.61
CA GLN A 203 3.44 23.60 17.19
C GLN A 203 4.23 22.62 16.31
N LEU A 204 4.45 21.40 16.79
CA LEU A 204 5.32 20.41 16.15
C LEU A 204 4.62 19.62 15.04
N GLY A 205 3.28 19.56 15.07
CA GLY A 205 2.44 18.89 14.08
C GLY A 205 1.79 19.85 13.07
N LEU A 206 0.75 20.55 13.51
CA LEU A 206 -0.15 21.30 12.63
C LEU A 206 0.53 22.53 11.99
N GLN A 207 1.24 23.34 12.77
CA GLN A 207 1.93 24.53 12.26
C GLN A 207 3.10 24.15 11.35
N ALA A 208 3.90 23.13 11.72
CA ALA A 208 4.97 22.58 10.89
C ALA A 208 4.48 22.15 9.49
N SER A 209 3.21 21.75 9.37
CA SER A 209 2.59 21.40 8.09
C SER A 209 2.48 22.56 7.09
N TYR A 210 2.61 23.80 7.52
CA TYR A 210 2.59 24.98 6.64
C TYR A 210 3.98 25.47 6.24
N GLU A 211 5.03 24.95 6.87
CA GLU A 211 6.42 25.23 6.52
C GLU A 211 6.94 24.23 5.49
N SER A 212 6.57 22.96 5.64
CA SER A 212 6.90 21.86 4.72
C SER A 212 5.66 21.41 3.97
N THR A 213 5.54 21.76 2.68
CA THR A 213 4.27 21.64 1.92
C THR A 213 4.32 20.71 0.71
N ALA A 214 5.50 20.22 0.32
CA ALA A 214 5.68 19.45 -0.92
C ALA A 214 4.80 18.17 -0.97
N TRP A 215 4.65 17.50 0.17
CA TRP A 215 3.87 16.27 0.31
C TRP A 215 2.36 16.48 0.09
N GLN A 216 1.86 17.71 0.28
CA GLN A 216 0.42 18.03 0.19
C GLN A 216 -0.13 17.91 -1.23
N ARG A 217 0.72 17.80 -2.26
CA ARG A 217 0.29 17.71 -3.66
C ARG A 217 0.65 16.38 -4.31
N LEU A 218 1.26 15.47 -3.56
CA LEU A 218 1.66 14.16 -4.07
C LEU A 218 0.44 13.27 -4.32
N ASP A 219 0.57 12.36 -5.28
CA ASP A 219 -0.41 11.35 -5.67
C ASP A 219 -0.11 9.97 -5.08
N ASN A 220 0.74 9.91 -4.06
CA ASN A 220 1.19 8.69 -3.41
C ASN A 220 0.78 8.68 -1.92
N ASN A 221 1.21 7.64 -1.21
CA ASN A 221 0.86 7.41 0.19
C ASN A 221 1.21 8.55 1.17
N TRP A 222 2.16 9.43 0.87
CA TRP A 222 2.47 10.57 1.74
C TRP A 222 1.26 11.46 1.94
N ASN A 223 0.43 11.62 0.91
CA ASN A 223 -0.73 12.49 0.98
C ASN A 223 -1.78 12.00 2.02
N PRO A 224 -2.35 10.78 1.92
CA PRO A 224 -3.30 10.30 2.92
C PRO A 224 -2.66 10.08 4.30
N VAL A 225 -1.40 9.60 4.38
CA VAL A 225 -0.73 9.37 5.68
C VAL A 225 -0.60 10.68 6.45
N CYS A 226 -0.08 11.73 5.80
CA CYS A 226 0.11 13.02 6.43
C CYS A 226 -1.21 13.71 6.77
N HIS A 227 -2.19 13.67 5.87
CA HIS A 227 -3.48 14.30 6.14
C HIS A 227 -4.28 13.58 7.23
N ALA A 228 -4.24 12.25 7.31
CA ALA A 228 -4.93 11.52 8.37
C ALA A 228 -4.39 11.88 9.76
N GLY A 229 -3.06 11.84 9.95
CA GLY A 229 -2.45 12.18 11.24
C GLY A 229 -2.71 13.63 11.66
N LEU A 230 -2.60 14.57 10.72
CA LEU A 230 -2.88 15.99 11.00
C LEU A 230 -4.37 16.26 11.24
N THR A 231 -5.28 15.58 10.55
CA THR A 231 -6.73 15.71 10.78
C THR A 231 -7.10 15.22 12.18
N CYS A 232 -6.53 14.11 12.65
CA CYS A 232 -6.72 13.66 14.03
C CYS A 232 -6.22 14.70 15.03
N GLY A 233 -5.04 15.28 14.80
CA GLY A 233 -4.52 16.38 15.63
C GLY A 233 -5.43 17.61 15.63
N ALA A 234 -5.94 18.01 14.45
CA ALA A 234 -6.86 19.13 14.29
C ALA A 234 -8.17 18.94 15.07
N LEU A 235 -8.76 17.74 15.03
CA LEU A 235 -9.99 17.42 15.75
C LEU A 235 -9.85 17.53 17.28
N VAL A 236 -8.67 17.17 17.80
CA VAL A 236 -8.36 17.21 19.24
C VAL A 236 -8.17 18.65 19.74
N VAL A 237 -7.62 19.53 18.91
CA VAL A 237 -7.35 20.92 19.29
C VAL A 237 -8.44 21.88 18.86
N ALA A 238 -9.50 21.40 18.21
CA ALA A 238 -10.55 22.21 17.60
C ALA A 238 -11.18 23.24 18.56
N ASP A 239 -11.39 22.86 19.82
CA ASP A 239 -12.00 23.75 20.81
C ASP A 239 -11.08 24.94 21.18
N GLN A 240 -9.77 24.77 21.05
CA GLN A 240 -8.75 25.78 21.40
C GLN A 240 -8.20 26.52 20.16
N GLN A 241 -8.22 25.87 19.00
CA GLN A 241 -7.62 26.32 17.75
C GLN A 241 -8.58 26.09 16.56
N PRO A 242 -9.83 26.61 16.60
CA PRO A 242 -10.86 26.27 15.62
C PRO A 242 -10.46 26.63 14.18
N GLU A 243 -9.86 27.80 13.97
CA GLU A 243 -9.43 28.26 12.63
C GLU A 243 -8.27 27.43 12.07
N LEU A 244 -7.34 26.99 12.93
CA LEU A 244 -6.25 26.11 12.49
C LEU A 244 -6.79 24.72 12.15
N ALA A 245 -7.67 24.19 13.00
CA ALA A 245 -8.30 22.89 12.79
C ALA A 245 -9.09 22.86 11.49
N GLU A 246 -9.92 23.88 11.25
CA GLU A 246 -10.70 24.03 10.02
C GLU A 246 -9.81 24.04 8.77
N ARG A 247 -8.74 24.85 8.77
CA ARG A 247 -7.81 24.92 7.63
C ARG A 247 -7.14 23.58 7.33
N VAL A 248 -6.71 22.85 8.36
CA VAL A 248 -6.08 21.53 8.21
C VAL A 248 -7.06 20.52 7.62
N ILE A 249 -8.29 20.46 8.15
CA ILE A 249 -9.32 19.50 7.74
C ILE A 249 -9.76 19.77 6.30
N ARG A 250 -10.04 21.02 5.94
CA ARG A 250 -10.39 21.40 4.56
C ARG A 250 -9.27 21.06 3.57
N ARG A 251 -8.01 21.29 3.94
CA ARG A 251 -6.86 20.91 3.11
C ARG A 251 -6.83 19.40 2.87
N ALA A 252 -7.11 18.58 3.89
CA ALA A 252 -7.18 17.13 3.74
C ALA A 252 -8.25 16.72 2.73
N ILE A 253 -9.48 17.23 2.88
CA ILE A 253 -10.62 16.94 2.00
C ILE A 253 -10.29 17.30 0.55
N ALA A 254 -9.70 18.46 0.30
CA ALA A 254 -9.35 18.92 -1.04
C ALA A 254 -8.15 18.18 -1.67
N SER A 255 -7.22 17.69 -0.84
CA SER A 255 -5.94 17.16 -1.31
C SER A 255 -5.96 15.65 -1.55
N VAL A 256 -6.49 14.89 -0.59
CA VAL A 256 -6.42 13.41 -0.58
C VAL A 256 -7.02 12.75 -1.83
N PRO A 257 -8.08 13.30 -2.48
CA PRO A 257 -8.57 12.77 -3.76
C PRO A 257 -7.51 12.54 -4.83
N ARG A 258 -6.40 13.30 -4.82
CA ARG A 258 -5.28 13.12 -5.76
C ARG A 258 -4.63 11.74 -5.62
N ALA A 259 -4.31 11.35 -4.39
CA ALA A 259 -3.73 10.05 -4.10
C ALA A 259 -4.75 8.92 -4.21
N MET A 260 -6.04 9.20 -3.98
CA MET A 260 -7.11 8.21 -4.21
C MET A 260 -7.32 7.87 -5.70
N GLY A 261 -6.73 8.63 -6.62
CA GLY A 261 -6.74 8.28 -8.04
C GLY A 261 -6.11 6.93 -8.35
N VAL A 262 -5.20 6.43 -7.50
CA VAL A 262 -4.49 5.16 -7.72
C VAL A 262 -5.39 3.92 -7.67
N TYR A 263 -6.54 4.00 -7.00
CA TYR A 263 -7.50 2.90 -6.92
C TYR A 263 -8.28 2.72 -8.23
N ALA A 264 -8.35 3.76 -9.06
CA ALA A 264 -9.17 3.74 -10.26
C ALA A 264 -8.57 2.83 -11.37
N PRO A 265 -9.43 2.19 -12.19
CA PRO A 265 -10.88 2.17 -12.08
C PRO A 265 -11.43 1.03 -11.21
N ASP A 266 -10.66 -0.04 -10.99
CA ASP A 266 -11.18 -1.34 -10.52
C ASP A 266 -10.71 -1.72 -9.11
N GLY A 267 -10.06 -0.80 -8.38
CA GLY A 267 -9.56 -1.03 -7.03
C GLY A 267 -8.17 -1.68 -6.94
N GLY A 268 -7.47 -1.85 -8.06
CA GLY A 268 -6.07 -2.28 -8.06
C GLY A 268 -5.15 -1.26 -7.41
N TYR A 269 -4.00 -1.69 -6.88
CA TYR A 269 -3.03 -0.79 -6.24
C TYR A 269 -1.64 -0.87 -6.88
N PRO A 270 -1.13 0.22 -7.47
CA PRO A 270 0.05 0.15 -8.34
C PRO A 270 1.36 -0.22 -7.64
N GLU A 271 1.48 0.14 -6.36
CA GLU A 271 2.69 -0.08 -5.56
C GLU A 271 2.71 -1.47 -4.88
N GLY A 272 1.68 -2.28 -5.12
CA GLY A 272 1.56 -3.63 -4.61
C GLY A 272 0.89 -3.75 -3.24
N PRO A 273 0.66 -4.98 -2.75
CA PRO A 273 -0.16 -5.25 -1.56
C PRO A 273 0.38 -4.62 -0.27
N GLY A 274 1.71 -4.50 -0.13
CA GLY A 274 2.33 -3.88 1.05
C GLY A 274 2.00 -2.40 1.18
N TYR A 275 2.14 -1.64 0.09
CA TYR A 275 1.78 -0.21 0.07
C TYR A 275 0.27 0.01 0.04
N TRP A 276 -0.51 -0.93 -0.52
CA TRP A 276 -1.96 -0.94 -0.36
C TRP A 276 -2.31 -0.98 1.13
N ALA A 277 -1.76 -1.93 1.88
CA ALA A 277 -2.06 -2.07 3.31
C ALA A 277 -1.65 -0.79 4.07
N TYR A 278 -0.46 -0.25 3.80
CA TYR A 278 -0.01 0.97 4.47
C TYR A 278 -0.83 2.22 4.11
N GLY A 279 -0.89 2.57 2.83
CA GLY A 279 -1.54 3.80 2.35
C GLY A 279 -3.05 3.77 2.56
N THR A 280 -3.70 2.63 2.31
CA THR A 280 -5.14 2.47 2.47
C THR A 280 -5.55 2.51 3.93
N THR A 281 -4.76 1.95 4.87
CA THR A 281 -5.05 2.09 6.31
C THR A 281 -5.13 3.56 6.70
N PHE A 282 -4.19 4.41 6.30
CA PHE A 282 -4.28 5.85 6.64
C PHE A 282 -5.41 6.57 5.91
N ASN A 283 -5.75 6.15 4.69
CA ASN A 283 -6.89 6.71 3.99
C ASN A 283 -8.20 6.39 4.72
N VAL A 284 -8.39 5.16 5.20
CA VAL A 284 -9.57 4.81 6.01
C VAL A 284 -9.56 5.46 7.39
N LEU A 285 -8.39 5.70 8.01
CA LEU A 285 -8.31 6.49 9.25
C LEU A 285 -8.91 7.89 9.04
N LEU A 286 -8.55 8.57 7.95
CA LEU A 286 -9.08 9.88 7.62
C LEU A 286 -10.60 9.82 7.39
N ILE A 287 -11.07 8.87 6.58
CA ILE A 287 -12.50 8.71 6.28
C ILE A 287 -13.30 8.46 7.57
N ASP A 288 -12.82 7.55 8.42
CA ASP A 288 -13.49 7.16 9.66
C ASP A 288 -13.68 8.36 10.61
N VAL A 289 -12.63 9.18 10.81
CA VAL A 289 -12.75 10.36 11.68
C VAL A 289 -13.60 11.47 11.05
N LEU A 290 -13.61 11.61 9.71
CA LEU A 290 -14.48 12.57 9.04
C LEU A 290 -15.95 12.15 9.19
N GLU A 291 -16.28 10.88 8.94
CA GLU A 291 -17.64 10.37 9.11
C GLU A 291 -18.11 10.47 10.57
N ALA A 292 -17.26 10.08 11.53
CA ALA A 292 -17.61 10.13 12.94
C ALA A 292 -17.88 11.56 13.45
N ASN A 293 -17.14 12.55 12.94
CA ASN A 293 -17.20 13.92 13.47
C ASN A 293 -18.07 14.87 12.64
N PHE A 294 -18.29 14.58 11.36
CA PHE A 294 -19.06 15.43 10.44
C PHE A 294 -20.30 14.74 9.84
N GLY A 295 -20.48 13.43 10.07
CA GLY A 295 -21.55 12.64 9.45
C GLY A 295 -21.39 12.49 7.94
N THR A 296 -20.19 12.72 7.40
CA THR A 296 -19.85 12.57 5.99
C THR A 296 -18.35 12.39 5.83
N ASP A 297 -17.97 11.67 4.78
CA ASP A 297 -16.61 11.52 4.29
C ASP A 297 -16.27 12.52 3.16
N PHE A 298 -17.15 13.49 2.88
CA PHE A 298 -17.00 14.45 1.79
C PHE A 298 -16.78 13.77 0.43
N GLY A 299 -17.44 12.62 0.23
CA GLY A 299 -17.40 11.87 -1.02
C GLY A 299 -16.09 11.12 -1.30
N LEU A 300 -15.17 11.03 -0.32
CA LEU A 300 -13.94 10.27 -0.47
C LEU A 300 -14.21 8.80 -0.82
N THR A 301 -15.19 8.15 -0.18
CA THR A 301 -15.52 6.74 -0.49
C THR A 301 -16.18 6.57 -1.85
N ARG A 302 -16.74 7.62 -2.45
CA ARG A 302 -17.32 7.58 -3.80
C ARG A 302 -16.26 7.66 -4.91
N ARG A 303 -14.98 7.82 -4.57
CA ARG A 303 -13.91 7.86 -5.57
C ARG A 303 -13.82 6.50 -6.31
N PRO A 304 -13.66 6.50 -7.65
CA PRO A 304 -13.65 5.28 -8.44
C PRO A 304 -12.61 4.26 -7.94
N GLY A 305 -13.01 3.01 -7.82
CA GLY A 305 -12.14 1.91 -7.38
C GLY A 305 -11.97 1.78 -5.86
N PHE A 306 -12.27 2.82 -5.07
CA PHE A 306 -11.95 2.78 -3.63
C PHE A 306 -12.75 1.73 -2.87
N LEU A 307 -14.08 1.67 -3.03
CA LEU A 307 -14.89 0.66 -2.34
C LEU A 307 -14.71 -0.76 -2.91
N GLN A 308 -14.15 -0.89 -4.12
CA GLN A 308 -13.82 -2.19 -4.74
C GLN A 308 -12.43 -2.71 -4.32
N THR A 309 -11.56 -1.85 -3.80
CA THR A 309 -10.17 -2.21 -3.49
C THR A 309 -9.95 -3.34 -2.47
N PRO A 310 -10.84 -3.64 -1.49
CA PRO A 310 -10.63 -4.82 -0.65
C PRO A 310 -10.68 -6.14 -1.45
N GLU A 311 -11.41 -6.22 -2.56
CA GLU A 311 -11.42 -7.43 -3.42
C GLU A 311 -10.05 -7.66 -4.06
N TYR A 312 -9.39 -6.60 -4.54
CA TYR A 312 -8.00 -6.69 -4.99
C TYR A 312 -7.11 -7.32 -3.90
N PHE A 313 -7.23 -6.84 -2.66
CA PHE A 313 -6.37 -7.31 -1.58
C PHE A 313 -6.65 -8.76 -1.20
N VAL A 314 -7.90 -9.22 -1.26
CA VAL A 314 -8.27 -10.63 -1.10
C VAL A 314 -7.62 -11.47 -2.21
N HIS A 315 -7.76 -11.05 -3.47
CA HIS A 315 -7.32 -11.85 -4.61
C HIS A 315 -5.81 -11.94 -4.80
N VAL A 316 -5.04 -10.98 -4.30
CA VAL A 316 -3.56 -11.04 -4.37
C VAL A 316 -2.92 -11.90 -3.29
N VAL A 317 -3.70 -12.50 -2.38
CA VAL A 317 -3.19 -13.50 -1.42
C VAL A 317 -3.27 -14.89 -2.04
N ALA A 318 -2.11 -15.55 -2.14
CA ALA A 318 -2.00 -16.92 -2.61
C ALA A 318 -2.35 -17.93 -1.48
N PRO A 319 -2.61 -19.21 -1.78
CA PRO A 319 -3.00 -20.22 -0.79
C PRO A 319 -2.04 -20.37 0.40
N SER A 320 -0.74 -20.11 0.21
CA SER A 320 0.24 -20.10 1.30
C SER A 320 0.09 -18.93 2.31
N GLY A 321 -0.80 -17.97 2.02
CA GLY A 321 -0.95 -16.71 2.74
C GLY A 321 0.04 -15.62 2.30
N LYS A 322 0.92 -15.91 1.34
CA LYS A 322 1.86 -14.94 0.77
C LYS A 322 1.17 -14.08 -0.28
N TRP A 323 1.55 -12.81 -0.35
CA TRP A 323 1.09 -11.87 -1.38
C TRP A 323 1.71 -12.15 -2.75
N PHE A 324 1.01 -11.76 -3.82
CA PHE A 324 1.64 -11.46 -5.10
C PHE A 324 2.47 -10.18 -4.95
N ASN A 325 3.71 -10.33 -4.47
CA ASN A 325 4.53 -9.27 -3.91
C ASN A 325 5.36 -8.50 -4.95
N TYR A 326 4.69 -7.91 -5.94
CA TYR A 326 5.32 -7.06 -6.94
C TYR A 326 5.68 -5.66 -6.41
N SER A 327 6.52 -4.93 -7.16
CA SER A 327 7.03 -3.61 -6.74
C SER A 327 7.76 -3.69 -5.39
N ASP A 328 7.87 -2.58 -4.65
CA ASP A 328 8.45 -2.58 -3.30
C ASP A 328 7.54 -3.26 -2.26
N CYS A 329 7.38 -4.57 -2.36
CA CYS A 329 6.50 -5.36 -1.51
C CYS A 329 7.23 -6.58 -0.93
N GLY A 330 7.10 -6.80 0.37
CA GLY A 330 7.49 -8.06 1.00
C GLY A 330 6.53 -9.19 0.64
N ALA A 331 6.92 -10.45 0.86
CA ALA A 331 6.10 -11.62 0.53
C ALA A 331 4.85 -11.77 1.42
N GLU A 332 4.82 -11.13 2.59
CA GLU A 332 3.76 -11.23 3.59
C GLU A 332 3.82 -10.04 4.56
N GLY A 333 2.74 -9.79 5.29
CA GLY A 333 2.65 -8.74 6.30
C GLY A 333 1.62 -9.05 7.39
N PRO A 334 1.45 -8.14 8.37
CA PRO A 334 0.52 -8.31 9.47
C PRO A 334 -0.94 -8.31 9.00
N PRO A 335 -1.90 -8.63 9.89
CA PRO A 335 -3.31 -8.35 9.63
C PRO A 335 -3.54 -6.88 9.23
N SER A 336 -4.46 -6.61 8.30
CA SER A 336 -4.76 -5.27 7.79
C SER A 336 -5.94 -4.62 8.52
N GLU A 337 -5.73 -3.44 9.10
CA GLU A 337 -6.79 -2.63 9.71
C GLU A 337 -7.76 -2.10 8.66
N ALA A 338 -7.27 -1.76 7.46
CA ALA A 338 -8.13 -1.37 6.35
C ALA A 338 -9.14 -2.47 6.00
N MET A 339 -8.72 -3.74 5.98
CA MET A 339 -9.64 -4.86 5.75
C MET A 339 -10.68 -4.99 6.88
N ALA A 340 -10.30 -4.76 8.14
CA ALA A 340 -11.24 -4.72 9.26
C ALA A 340 -12.27 -3.58 9.13
N TRP A 341 -11.83 -2.40 8.71
CA TRP A 341 -12.72 -1.27 8.43
C TRP A 341 -13.68 -1.56 7.27
N PHE A 342 -13.17 -2.06 6.14
CA PHE A 342 -14.01 -2.44 4.99
C PHE A 342 -15.00 -3.55 5.34
N ALA A 343 -14.57 -4.57 6.08
CA ALA A 343 -15.45 -5.65 6.53
C ALA A 343 -16.63 -5.11 7.35
N ARG A 344 -16.37 -4.19 8.28
CA ARG A 344 -17.41 -3.54 9.08
C ARG A 344 -18.31 -2.65 8.24
N ARG A 345 -17.72 -1.76 7.42
CA ARG A 345 -18.49 -0.85 6.56
C ARG A 345 -19.42 -1.59 5.61
N ASN A 346 -18.92 -2.67 5.01
CA ASN A 346 -19.65 -3.43 4.00
C ASN A 346 -20.49 -4.56 4.61
N ALA A 347 -20.47 -4.74 5.94
CA ALA A 347 -21.04 -5.90 6.63
C ALA A 347 -20.62 -7.23 5.97
N ASN A 348 -19.35 -7.33 5.56
CA ASN A 348 -18.82 -8.44 4.79
C ASN A 348 -17.60 -9.06 5.47
N ALA A 349 -17.84 -10.10 6.27
CA ALA A 349 -16.79 -10.80 7.00
C ALA A 349 -15.89 -11.68 6.11
N HIS A 350 -16.26 -11.92 4.85
CA HIS A 350 -15.39 -12.63 3.90
C HIS A 350 -14.07 -11.89 3.67
N LEU A 351 -14.10 -10.55 3.73
CA LEU A 351 -12.91 -9.71 3.62
C LEU A 351 -11.84 -10.04 4.69
N LEU A 352 -12.25 -10.64 5.82
CA LEU A 352 -11.34 -11.03 6.90
C LEU A 352 -10.77 -12.45 6.75
N GLN A 353 -11.13 -13.22 5.71
CA GLN A 353 -10.74 -14.63 5.59
C GLN A 353 -9.22 -14.86 5.70
N HIS A 354 -8.41 -14.05 5.01
CA HIS A 354 -6.96 -14.14 5.08
C HIS A 354 -6.40 -13.51 6.36
N GLU A 355 -7.08 -12.50 6.89
CA GLU A 355 -6.65 -11.76 8.07
C GLU A 355 -6.78 -12.61 9.34
N ARG A 356 -7.82 -13.44 9.46
CA ARG A 356 -8.00 -14.40 10.57
C ARG A 356 -6.79 -15.33 10.74
N ALA A 357 -6.29 -15.91 9.65
CA ALA A 357 -5.12 -16.78 9.69
C ALA A 357 -3.85 -16.00 10.11
N LYS A 358 -3.74 -14.73 9.72
CA LYS A 358 -2.62 -13.87 10.10
C LYS A 358 -2.64 -13.51 11.57
N VAL A 359 -3.81 -13.27 12.18
CA VAL A 359 -3.94 -12.94 13.62
C VAL A 359 -3.15 -13.94 14.47
N THR A 360 -3.33 -15.24 14.22
CA THR A 360 -2.61 -16.29 14.96
C THR A 360 -1.12 -16.38 14.60
N ARG A 361 -0.75 -16.22 13.32
CA ARG A 361 0.63 -16.44 12.85
C ARG A 361 1.56 -15.25 13.10
N TRP A 362 1.03 -14.02 13.05
CA TRP A 362 1.82 -12.80 12.97
C TRP A 362 1.91 -12.01 14.26
N LEU A 363 0.83 -11.92 15.02
CA LEU A 363 0.83 -11.11 16.22
C LEU A 363 1.91 -11.60 17.19
N ASP A 364 2.07 -12.91 17.36
CA ASP A 364 3.13 -13.48 18.21
C ASP A 364 4.56 -13.16 17.74
N ARG A 365 4.75 -12.74 16.48
CA ARG A 365 6.06 -12.54 15.86
C ARG A 365 6.49 -11.08 15.77
N LYS A 366 5.56 -10.14 15.54
CA LYS A 366 5.90 -8.72 15.36
C LYS A 366 4.83 -7.78 15.92
N PRO A 367 5.23 -6.69 16.59
CA PRO A 367 4.32 -5.63 17.01
C PRO A 367 3.72 -4.91 15.81
N ASP A 368 2.39 -4.88 15.76
CA ASP A 368 1.62 -3.96 14.95
C ASP A 368 1.33 -2.66 15.75
N ARG A 369 1.52 -1.51 15.09
CA ARG A 369 1.40 -0.17 15.68
C ARG A 369 -0.05 0.34 15.75
N LEU A 370 -0.96 -0.23 14.96
CA LEU A 370 -2.38 0.16 14.93
C LEU A 370 -3.30 -0.98 15.39
N ALA A 371 -2.73 -2.03 15.99
CA ALA A 371 -3.43 -3.26 16.35
C ALA A 371 -4.76 -3.07 17.13
N PRO A 372 -4.92 -2.08 18.05
CA PRO A 372 -6.22 -1.83 18.67
C PRO A 372 -7.36 -1.57 17.67
N LEU A 373 -7.05 -1.01 16.49
CA LEU A 373 -8.03 -0.79 15.42
C LEU A 373 -8.48 -2.08 14.74
N LEU A 374 -7.66 -3.13 14.70
CA LEU A 374 -8.10 -4.45 14.23
C LEU A 374 -9.31 -4.92 15.05
N LEU A 375 -9.26 -4.77 16.38
CA LEU A 375 -10.36 -5.14 17.26
C LEU A 375 -11.51 -4.13 17.19
N LEU A 376 -11.21 -2.83 17.30
CA LEU A 376 -12.22 -1.77 17.30
C LEU A 376 -13.02 -1.68 16.00
N TRP A 377 -12.44 -2.00 14.85
CA TRP A 377 -13.17 -2.04 13.58
C TRP A 377 -13.66 -3.44 13.24
N GLY A 378 -12.88 -4.49 13.50
CA GLY A 378 -13.23 -5.84 13.02
C GLY A 378 -14.18 -6.62 13.92
N ALA A 379 -14.32 -6.30 15.21
CA ALA A 379 -15.27 -7.01 16.08
C ALA A 379 -16.74 -6.62 15.80
N PRO A 380 -17.71 -7.55 15.79
CA PRO A 380 -17.57 -8.98 16.07
C PRO A 380 -17.34 -9.84 14.80
N LEU A 381 -16.97 -9.27 13.65
CA LEU A 381 -16.86 -9.96 12.36
C LEU A 381 -15.64 -10.88 12.22
N TRP A 382 -14.74 -10.87 13.20
CA TRP A 382 -13.57 -11.75 13.23
C TRP A 382 -13.93 -13.23 13.30
N ASP A 383 -15.11 -13.60 13.82
CA ASP A 383 -15.57 -14.98 13.88
C ASP A 383 -16.66 -15.24 12.82
N GLU A 384 -16.60 -16.38 12.15
CA GLU A 384 -17.50 -16.69 11.02
C GLU A 384 -18.95 -16.91 11.48
N SER A 385 -19.16 -17.43 12.69
CA SER A 385 -20.50 -17.67 13.24
C SER A 385 -21.26 -16.38 13.58
N THR A 386 -20.56 -15.26 13.81
CA THR A 386 -21.16 -13.94 14.06
C THR A 386 -21.32 -13.13 12.77
N ALA A 387 -20.60 -13.48 11.71
CA ALA A 387 -20.74 -12.89 10.38
C ALA A 387 -22.13 -13.13 9.78
N ASP A 388 -22.62 -14.38 9.87
CA ASP A 388 -23.94 -14.77 9.39
C ASP A 388 -25.06 -14.03 10.13
N ALA A 389 -24.91 -13.84 11.45
CA ALA A 389 -25.87 -13.10 12.26
C ALA A 389 -25.89 -11.59 11.95
N ALA A 390 -24.73 -10.98 11.66
CA ALA A 390 -24.61 -9.57 11.29
C ALA A 390 -25.18 -9.25 9.89
N GLN A 391 -25.05 -10.18 8.93
CA GLN A 391 -25.71 -10.09 7.63
C GLN A 391 -27.24 -10.16 7.73
N VAL A 392 -27.77 -10.98 8.64
CA VAL A 392 -29.22 -11.08 8.90
C VAL A 392 -29.77 -9.84 9.59
N ALA A 393 -29.02 -9.25 10.53
CA ALA A 393 -29.47 -8.08 11.31
C ALA A 393 -29.44 -6.76 10.52
N SER A 394 -28.59 -6.63 9.50
CA SER A 394 -28.45 -5.42 8.67
C SER A 394 -29.54 -5.28 7.59
N GLY A 395 -30.53 -6.18 7.57
CA GLY A 395 -31.77 -5.99 6.80
C GLY A 395 -31.57 -5.90 5.28
N GLY A 396 -30.51 -6.52 4.73
CA GLY A 396 -30.29 -6.85 3.32
C GLY A 396 -30.95 -5.93 2.29
N GLY A 397 -30.83 -4.61 2.44
CA GLY A 397 -31.17 -3.64 1.42
C GLY A 397 -30.16 -3.77 0.29
N GLN A 398 -30.64 -3.73 -0.96
CA GLN A 398 -29.82 -3.77 -2.17
C GLN A 398 -28.65 -2.78 -2.09
N THR A 399 -27.48 -3.27 -1.71
CA THR A 399 -26.19 -2.64 -1.94
C THR A 399 -25.52 -3.49 -3.01
N GLY A 400 -25.09 -2.85 -4.10
CA GLY A 400 -24.63 -3.57 -5.29
C GLY A 400 -23.46 -4.51 -4.99
N GLY A 401 -23.74 -5.82 -5.04
CA GLY A 401 -22.87 -6.81 -5.68
C GLY A 401 -21.51 -7.13 -5.05
N PHE A 402 -21.38 -7.23 -3.73
CA PHE A 402 -20.18 -7.83 -3.12
C PHE A 402 -20.55 -8.89 -2.06
N GLY A 403 -21.17 -9.98 -2.51
CA GLY A 403 -21.14 -11.24 -1.76
C GLY A 403 -19.71 -11.80 -1.73
N ALA A 404 -19.43 -12.78 -0.86
CA ALA A 404 -18.14 -13.46 -0.84
C ALA A 404 -17.73 -13.86 -2.27
N SER A 405 -16.66 -13.23 -2.81
CA SER A 405 -16.20 -13.52 -4.16
C SER A 405 -15.62 -14.93 -4.19
N THR A 406 -16.44 -15.91 -4.54
CA THR A 406 -15.99 -17.26 -4.87
C THR A 406 -15.27 -17.31 -6.22
N ASP A 407 -15.18 -16.16 -6.91
CA ASP A 407 -14.50 -16.05 -8.19
C ASP A 407 -13.07 -16.58 -8.09
N LEU A 408 -12.76 -17.44 -9.05
CA LEU A 408 -11.44 -18.05 -9.17
C LEU A 408 -10.52 -17.22 -10.07
N HIS A 409 -11.07 -16.15 -10.66
CA HIS A 409 -10.37 -15.22 -11.53
C HIS A 409 -10.61 -13.79 -11.05
N PHE A 410 -9.54 -13.01 -10.98
CA PHE A 410 -9.60 -11.58 -10.72
C PHE A 410 -8.68 -10.85 -11.70
N SER A 411 -9.14 -9.72 -12.21
CA SER A 411 -8.27 -8.78 -12.91
C SER A 411 -8.66 -7.35 -12.62
N CYS A 412 -7.67 -6.46 -12.62
CA CYS A 412 -7.89 -5.03 -12.49
C CYS A 412 -7.07 -4.26 -13.52
N ARG A 413 -7.64 -3.14 -13.98
CA ARG A 413 -6.94 -2.16 -14.82
C ARG A 413 -6.21 -1.16 -13.93
N GLY A 414 -5.73 -0.06 -14.52
CA GLY A 414 -5.00 1.01 -13.84
C GLY A 414 -3.58 1.14 -14.36
N ASP A 415 -2.71 1.77 -13.57
CA ASP A 415 -1.31 1.98 -13.96
C ASP A 415 -0.47 0.71 -13.92
N VAL A 416 -0.80 -0.19 -13.00
CA VAL A 416 -0.25 -1.55 -12.91
C VAL A 416 -1.41 -2.53 -12.92
N PRO A 417 -1.87 -2.93 -14.11
CA PRO A 417 -2.93 -3.91 -14.19
C PRO A 417 -2.38 -5.29 -13.81
N ILE A 418 -3.18 -6.10 -13.13
CA ILE A 418 -2.82 -7.47 -12.74
C ILE A 418 -3.96 -8.44 -13.11
N ALA A 419 -3.63 -9.71 -13.21
CA ALA A 419 -4.60 -10.78 -13.18
C ALA A 419 -4.15 -11.92 -12.28
N VAL A 420 -5.12 -12.59 -11.68
CA VAL A 420 -4.94 -13.74 -10.80
C VAL A 420 -5.93 -14.81 -11.23
N ASP A 421 -5.43 -16.03 -11.36
CA ASP A 421 -6.24 -17.24 -11.52
C ASP A 421 -5.88 -18.22 -10.39
N ARG A 422 -6.89 -18.94 -9.88
CA ARG A 422 -6.71 -20.03 -8.90
C ARG A 422 -7.63 -21.21 -9.24
N THR A 423 -7.30 -22.42 -8.80
CA THR A 423 -8.18 -23.59 -9.03
C THR A 423 -9.26 -23.74 -7.98
N SER A 424 -9.05 -23.21 -6.78
CA SER A 424 -10.01 -23.18 -5.67
C SER A 424 -9.50 -22.21 -4.59
N TRP A 425 -10.21 -22.12 -3.47
CA TRP A 425 -9.76 -21.42 -2.26
C TRP A 425 -9.11 -22.36 -1.22
N SER A 426 -8.85 -23.63 -1.58
CA SER A 426 -8.22 -24.57 -0.66
C SER A 426 -6.73 -24.27 -0.46
N PRO A 427 -6.12 -24.65 0.69
CA PRO A 427 -4.71 -24.38 0.97
C PRO A 427 -3.71 -25.00 -0.01
N ASP A 428 -4.12 -26.02 -0.77
CA ASP A 428 -3.33 -26.74 -1.76
C ASP A 428 -3.63 -26.34 -3.22
N ALA A 429 -4.54 -25.39 -3.43
CA ALA A 429 -4.93 -24.90 -4.74
C ALA A 429 -3.73 -24.43 -5.56
N ALA A 430 -3.85 -24.52 -6.88
CA ALA A 430 -2.93 -23.82 -7.76
C ALA A 430 -3.35 -22.35 -7.87
N PHE A 431 -2.36 -21.46 -7.93
CA PHE A 431 -2.51 -20.02 -8.00
C PHE A 431 -1.49 -19.48 -9.00
N LEU A 432 -1.93 -18.71 -9.97
CA LEU A 432 -1.08 -18.05 -10.96
C LEU A 432 -1.46 -16.58 -11.03
N ALA A 433 -0.52 -15.69 -10.71
CA ALA A 433 -0.70 -14.26 -10.82
C ALA A 433 0.29 -13.67 -11.82
N ILE A 434 -0.16 -12.67 -12.60
CA ILE A 434 0.65 -11.98 -13.60
C ILE A 434 0.46 -10.47 -13.52
N LYS A 435 1.55 -9.72 -13.72
CA LYS A 435 1.60 -8.26 -13.60
C LYS A 435 1.90 -7.58 -14.93
N GLY A 436 1.19 -6.50 -15.21
CA GLY A 436 1.52 -5.52 -16.24
C GLY A 436 2.20 -4.26 -15.69
N GLY A 437 1.93 -3.13 -16.33
CA GLY A 437 2.36 -1.81 -15.87
C GLY A 437 3.74 -1.40 -16.37
N SER A 438 4.36 -0.46 -15.66
CA SER A 438 5.58 0.23 -16.09
C SER A 438 6.54 0.42 -14.91
N ALA A 439 7.85 0.39 -15.17
CA ALA A 439 8.86 0.75 -14.19
C ALA A 439 8.85 2.25 -13.84
N ALA A 440 8.16 3.09 -14.63
CA ALA A 440 8.01 4.52 -14.35
C ALA A 440 7.05 4.81 -13.17
N THR A 441 6.22 3.84 -12.78
CA THR A 441 5.28 3.96 -11.66
C THR A 441 6.02 4.07 -10.32
N ASN A 442 5.41 4.77 -9.35
CA ASN A 442 5.95 4.87 -7.99
C ASN A 442 6.24 3.46 -7.45
N HIS A 443 7.39 3.29 -6.78
CA HIS A 443 7.84 2.03 -6.19
C HIS A 443 7.96 0.80 -7.12
N ALA A 444 7.77 0.96 -8.43
CA ALA A 444 7.84 -0.14 -9.39
C ALA A 444 9.28 -0.64 -9.62
N HIS A 445 9.39 -1.91 -10.01
CA HIS A 445 10.63 -2.50 -10.50
C HIS A 445 10.57 -2.64 -12.03
N MET A 446 11.63 -3.17 -12.65
CA MET A 446 11.64 -3.54 -14.07
C MET A 446 11.07 -4.94 -14.28
N ASP A 447 9.85 -5.15 -13.82
CA ASP A 447 9.17 -6.43 -13.64
C ASP A 447 7.86 -6.54 -14.46
N ALA A 448 7.70 -5.75 -15.52
CA ALA A 448 6.49 -5.79 -16.34
C ALA A 448 6.40 -7.15 -17.08
N GLY A 449 5.30 -7.87 -16.90
CA GLY A 449 5.11 -9.24 -17.38
C GLY A 449 5.52 -10.33 -16.38
N SER A 450 5.95 -9.97 -15.16
CA SER A 450 6.32 -10.93 -14.12
C SER A 450 5.11 -11.76 -13.66
N PHE A 451 5.40 -12.94 -13.11
CA PHE A 451 4.38 -13.84 -12.57
C PHE A 451 4.82 -14.49 -11.25
N VAL A 452 3.87 -14.99 -10.48
CA VAL A 452 4.07 -15.86 -9.31
C VAL A 452 3.20 -17.09 -9.47
N TYR A 453 3.69 -18.25 -9.06
CA TYR A 453 2.97 -19.52 -9.15
C TYR A 453 3.10 -20.33 -7.86
N GLU A 454 1.96 -20.76 -7.32
CA GLU A 454 1.87 -21.72 -6.23
C GLU A 454 1.02 -22.92 -6.64
N ALA A 455 1.35 -24.10 -6.12
CA ALA A 455 0.50 -25.29 -6.20
C ALA A 455 0.92 -26.28 -5.13
N LEU A 456 -0.02 -27.09 -4.62
CA LEU A 456 0.24 -28.14 -3.63
C LEU A 456 0.89 -27.58 -2.35
N GLY A 457 0.52 -26.36 -1.96
CA GLY A 457 1.06 -25.66 -0.78
C GLY A 457 2.49 -25.14 -0.94
N VAL A 458 3.05 -25.13 -2.14
CA VAL A 458 4.42 -24.66 -2.42
C VAL A 458 4.40 -23.47 -3.37
N ARG A 459 5.08 -22.37 -3.01
CA ARG A 459 5.41 -21.29 -3.96
C ARG A 459 6.62 -21.71 -4.78
N TRP A 460 6.38 -21.94 -6.07
CA TRP A 460 7.38 -22.45 -7.00
C TRP A 460 8.08 -21.34 -7.78
N ALA A 461 7.31 -20.33 -8.24
CA ALA A 461 7.84 -19.11 -8.84
C ALA A 461 7.65 -17.96 -7.84
N CYS A 462 8.77 -17.37 -7.41
CA CYS A 462 8.85 -16.37 -6.35
C CYS A 462 9.22 -15.00 -6.92
N ASP A 463 8.93 -13.93 -6.18
CA ASP A 463 9.53 -12.62 -6.39
C ASP A 463 10.36 -12.23 -5.15
N LEU A 464 11.53 -11.64 -5.35
CA LEU A 464 12.46 -11.28 -4.27
C LEU A 464 11.94 -10.10 -3.43
N GLY A 465 11.07 -9.26 -4.00
CA GLY A 465 10.51 -8.09 -3.36
C GLY A 465 11.53 -6.95 -3.17
N ASN A 466 11.23 -6.05 -2.25
CA ASN A 466 11.99 -4.83 -2.03
C ASN A 466 13.43 -5.06 -1.52
N GLN A 467 14.25 -4.01 -1.65
CA GLN A 467 15.54 -3.87 -0.97
C GLN A 467 15.41 -2.80 0.13
N ASP A 468 16.05 -3.01 1.28
CA ASP A 468 16.07 -2.02 2.36
C ASP A 468 16.69 -0.69 1.89
N TYR A 469 15.94 0.42 1.95
CA TYR A 469 16.40 1.71 1.45
C TYR A 469 17.59 2.24 2.23
N HIS A 470 17.60 2.07 3.56
CA HIS A 470 18.69 2.56 4.40
C HIS A 470 20.02 1.91 4.01
N SER A 471 20.02 0.61 3.68
CA SER A 471 21.20 -0.12 3.21
C SER A 471 21.80 0.44 1.93
N LEU A 472 20.98 1.03 1.06
CA LEU A 472 21.39 1.60 -0.22
C LEU A 472 21.76 3.09 -0.08
N GLU A 473 20.93 3.87 0.60
CA GLU A 473 21.15 5.31 0.84
C GLU A 473 22.39 5.55 1.68
N SER A 474 22.68 4.72 2.68
CA SER A 474 23.91 4.78 3.48
C SER A 474 25.19 4.52 2.65
N ARG A 475 25.04 3.94 1.46
CA ARG A 475 26.10 3.74 0.46
C ARG A 475 26.08 4.78 -0.66
N GLY A 476 25.24 5.81 -0.56
CA GLY A 476 25.14 6.89 -1.53
C GLY A 476 24.39 6.55 -2.82
N VAL A 477 23.61 5.46 -2.84
CA VAL A 477 22.83 5.07 -4.03
C VAL A 477 21.66 6.03 -4.26
N LYS A 478 21.56 6.58 -5.47
CA LYS A 478 20.45 7.45 -5.90
C LYS A 478 19.24 6.63 -6.34
N LEU A 479 18.39 6.26 -5.39
CA LEU A 479 17.24 5.36 -5.61
C LEU A 479 16.06 5.97 -6.37
N TRP A 480 15.88 7.29 -6.30
CA TRP A 480 14.64 7.92 -6.74
C TRP A 480 14.68 8.42 -8.20
N GLY A 481 15.78 8.15 -8.92
CA GLY A 481 15.91 8.45 -10.34
C GLY A 481 14.91 7.64 -11.19
N ARG A 482 14.31 8.29 -12.19
CA ARG A 482 13.34 7.69 -13.13
C ARG A 482 13.81 7.67 -14.58
N ALA A 483 15.00 8.21 -14.88
CA ALA A 483 15.59 8.10 -16.20
C ALA A 483 16.05 6.66 -16.47
N GLN A 484 16.14 6.27 -17.75
CA GLN A 484 16.53 4.92 -18.18
C GLN A 484 17.91 4.49 -17.65
N ASP A 485 18.81 5.46 -17.44
CA ASP A 485 20.19 5.32 -16.96
C ASP A 485 20.35 5.63 -15.47
N SER A 486 19.25 5.74 -14.72
CA SER A 486 19.31 6.01 -13.28
C SER A 486 20.01 4.88 -12.52
N GLN A 487 20.80 5.24 -11.51
CA GLN A 487 21.48 4.29 -10.62
C GLN A 487 20.51 3.32 -9.91
N ARG A 488 19.24 3.72 -9.73
CA ARG A 488 18.16 2.83 -9.29
C ARG A 488 18.17 1.48 -10.00
N TRP A 489 18.38 1.47 -11.31
CA TRP A 489 18.29 0.26 -12.14
C TRP A 489 19.54 -0.60 -12.12
N SER A 490 20.62 -0.15 -11.45
CA SER A 490 21.78 -1.00 -11.16
C SER A 490 21.63 -1.78 -9.86
N VAL A 491 20.58 -1.51 -9.06
CA VAL A 491 20.26 -2.32 -7.90
C VAL A 491 19.62 -3.61 -8.38
N PHE A 492 20.25 -4.76 -8.09
CA PHE A 492 19.85 -6.06 -8.62
C PHE A 492 18.34 -6.32 -8.47
N ARG A 493 17.78 -6.15 -7.27
CA ARG A 493 16.36 -6.39 -6.94
C ARG A 493 15.37 -5.48 -7.67
N LEU A 494 15.82 -4.38 -8.28
CA LEU A 494 14.95 -3.43 -8.98
C LEU A 494 15.01 -3.60 -10.51
N GLY A 495 15.95 -4.43 -10.99
CA GLY A 495 16.22 -4.67 -12.40
C GLY A 495 15.54 -5.94 -12.93
N SER A 496 15.41 -6.06 -14.25
CA SER A 496 14.69 -7.17 -14.90
C SER A 496 15.25 -8.56 -14.60
N SER A 497 16.55 -8.67 -14.32
CA SER A 497 17.18 -9.95 -14.00
C SER A 497 16.72 -10.56 -12.66
N SER A 498 16.09 -9.77 -11.79
CA SER A 498 15.57 -10.24 -10.49
C SER A 498 14.09 -10.57 -10.49
N HIS A 499 13.47 -10.75 -11.66
CA HIS A 499 12.04 -11.07 -11.77
C HIS A 499 11.77 -12.21 -12.76
N ASN A 500 10.57 -12.78 -12.67
CA ASN A 500 10.07 -13.84 -13.55
C ASN A 500 9.67 -13.31 -14.94
N VAL A 501 10.58 -12.64 -15.61
CA VAL A 501 10.42 -12.06 -16.96
C VAL A 501 11.44 -12.67 -17.90
N PHE A 502 11.29 -12.46 -19.21
CA PHE A 502 12.38 -12.69 -20.14
C PHE A 502 13.19 -11.41 -20.37
N THR A 503 14.47 -11.55 -20.72
CA THR A 503 15.34 -10.45 -21.14
C THR A 503 15.84 -10.68 -22.56
N VAL A 504 16.22 -9.58 -23.24
CA VAL A 504 16.64 -9.60 -24.65
C VAL A 504 18.08 -9.11 -24.72
N ASP A 505 19.00 -9.97 -25.15
CA ASP A 505 20.44 -9.70 -25.20
C ASP A 505 21.01 -9.19 -23.85
N GLY A 506 20.45 -9.67 -22.73
CA GLY A 506 20.84 -9.23 -21.38
C GLY A 506 20.44 -7.79 -21.02
N GLN A 507 19.62 -7.12 -21.85
CA GLN A 507 19.19 -5.75 -21.60
C GLN A 507 18.01 -5.69 -20.61
N GLN A 508 17.99 -4.61 -19.83
CA GLN A 508 16.88 -4.21 -18.98
C GLN A 508 15.64 -3.84 -19.80
N GLN A 509 14.46 -3.94 -19.18
CA GLN A 509 13.23 -3.35 -19.72
C GLN A 509 13.34 -1.81 -19.88
N ARG A 510 12.50 -1.25 -20.75
CA ARG A 510 12.42 0.20 -20.96
C ARG A 510 11.56 0.85 -19.89
N VAL A 511 12.09 1.87 -19.20
CA VAL A 511 11.40 2.54 -18.10
C VAL A 511 10.07 3.13 -18.53
N GLY A 512 10.03 3.77 -19.70
CA GLY A 512 8.80 4.34 -20.27
C GLY A 512 7.88 3.31 -20.95
N GLY A 513 8.26 2.04 -21.01
CA GLY A 513 7.41 0.99 -21.55
C GLY A 513 6.28 0.63 -20.57
N LYS A 514 5.11 0.27 -21.10
CA LYS A 514 3.93 -0.13 -20.32
C LYS A 514 3.34 -1.41 -20.86
N ALA A 515 3.30 -2.43 -20.01
CA ALA A 515 2.59 -3.67 -20.25
C ALA A 515 1.10 -3.51 -19.96
N THR A 516 0.24 -3.99 -20.86
CA THR A 516 -1.22 -3.86 -20.73
C THR A 516 -1.90 -5.22 -20.88
N LEU A 517 -2.94 -5.48 -20.08
CA LEU A 517 -3.80 -6.64 -20.28
C LEU A 517 -4.58 -6.46 -21.58
N ARG A 518 -4.44 -7.42 -22.51
CA ARG A 518 -5.19 -7.44 -23.78
C ARG A 518 -6.47 -8.24 -23.68
N ARG A 519 -6.41 -9.36 -22.96
CA ARG A 519 -7.54 -10.26 -22.75
C ARG A 519 -7.40 -10.90 -21.37
N THR A 520 -8.48 -10.88 -20.61
CA THR A 520 -8.61 -11.60 -19.34
C THR A 520 -9.88 -12.42 -19.38
N ALA A 521 -9.79 -13.67 -18.97
CA ALA A 521 -10.89 -14.59 -18.74
C ALA A 521 -10.44 -15.63 -17.73
N SER A 522 -11.39 -16.36 -17.14
CA SER A 522 -11.07 -17.45 -16.22
C SER A 522 -10.05 -18.42 -16.82
N GLY A 523 -8.93 -18.62 -16.12
CA GLY A 523 -7.84 -19.51 -16.50
C GLY A 523 -6.95 -18.99 -17.63
N VAL A 524 -7.14 -17.77 -18.15
CA VAL A 524 -6.29 -17.21 -19.20
C VAL A 524 -6.17 -15.68 -19.16
N THR A 525 -4.93 -15.20 -19.17
CA THR A 525 -4.61 -13.77 -19.30
C THR A 525 -3.53 -13.55 -20.36
N GLU A 526 -3.75 -12.59 -21.27
CA GLU A 526 -2.78 -12.13 -22.26
C GLU A 526 -2.30 -10.71 -21.94
N ILE A 527 -0.98 -10.51 -21.98
CA ILE A 527 -0.31 -9.22 -21.76
C ILE A 527 0.47 -8.82 -23.01
N GLU A 528 0.29 -7.57 -23.43
CA GLU A 528 1.12 -6.90 -24.45
C GLU A 528 2.38 -6.32 -23.81
N LEU A 529 3.54 -6.65 -24.38
CA LEU A 529 4.87 -6.29 -23.84
C LEU A 529 5.71 -5.49 -24.83
N LYS A 530 5.25 -5.23 -26.06
CA LYS A 530 6.06 -4.57 -27.10
C LYS A 530 6.74 -3.27 -26.62
N SER A 531 6.02 -2.42 -25.91
CA SER A 531 6.56 -1.13 -25.46
C SER A 531 7.63 -1.28 -24.36
N VAL A 532 7.49 -2.32 -23.53
CA VAL A 532 8.46 -2.69 -22.47
C VAL A 532 9.81 -3.09 -23.06
N TYR A 533 9.79 -3.74 -24.23
CA TYR A 533 10.98 -4.15 -24.97
C TYR A 533 11.23 -3.26 -26.21
N ALA A 534 10.82 -1.99 -26.17
CA ALA A 534 10.99 -1.08 -27.30
C ALA A 534 12.47 -0.96 -27.70
N GLY A 535 12.73 -1.08 -29.01
CA GLY A 535 14.07 -1.12 -29.58
C GLY A 535 14.83 -2.45 -29.41
N GLN A 536 14.28 -3.40 -28.65
CA GLN A 536 14.82 -4.76 -28.49
C GLN A 536 14.01 -5.77 -29.31
N LEU A 537 12.68 -5.65 -29.33
CA LEU A 537 11.77 -6.53 -30.07
C LEU A 537 10.79 -5.74 -30.94
N ALA A 538 10.38 -6.32 -32.07
CA ALA A 538 9.34 -5.77 -32.95
C ALA A 538 7.93 -6.07 -32.43
N ALA A 539 7.76 -7.20 -31.75
CA ALA A 539 6.55 -7.59 -31.03
C ALA A 539 6.92 -8.48 -29.83
N ALA A 540 6.17 -8.39 -28.74
CA ALA A 540 6.36 -9.21 -27.56
C ALA A 540 5.02 -9.36 -26.83
N ARG A 541 4.57 -10.58 -26.59
CA ARG A 541 3.37 -10.88 -25.80
C ARG A 541 3.61 -12.07 -24.89
N ARG A 542 2.89 -12.10 -23.77
CA ARG A 542 2.86 -13.22 -22.83
C ARG A 542 1.42 -13.64 -22.58
N THR A 543 1.13 -14.94 -22.70
CA THR A 543 -0.13 -15.54 -22.27
C THR A 543 0.13 -16.44 -21.07
N ALA A 544 -0.53 -16.17 -19.95
CA ALA A 544 -0.58 -17.03 -18.78
C ALA A 544 -1.88 -17.84 -18.82
N ARG A 545 -1.79 -19.15 -18.59
CA ARG A 545 -2.93 -20.06 -18.45
C ARG A 545 -2.80 -20.89 -17.19
N LEU A 546 -3.92 -21.10 -16.50
CA LEU A 546 -4.03 -22.04 -15.39
C LEU A 546 -5.15 -23.02 -15.71
N ALA A 547 -4.81 -24.30 -15.82
CA ALA A 547 -5.79 -25.38 -16.02
C ALA A 547 -6.37 -25.84 -14.69
N ASP A 548 -7.55 -26.47 -14.73
CA ASP A 548 -8.21 -27.04 -13.55
C ASP A 548 -7.37 -28.13 -12.86
N SER A 549 -6.46 -28.78 -13.60
CA SER A 549 -5.48 -29.73 -13.06
C SER A 549 -4.41 -29.07 -12.17
N GLY A 550 -4.35 -27.74 -12.17
CA GLY A 550 -3.29 -26.95 -11.55
C GLY A 550 -2.08 -26.71 -12.46
N GLU A 551 -2.06 -27.23 -13.68
CA GLU A 551 -0.99 -26.98 -14.64
C GLU A 551 -0.99 -25.51 -15.09
N ALA A 552 0.16 -24.84 -14.96
CA ALA A 552 0.37 -23.47 -15.45
C ALA A 552 1.18 -23.47 -16.74
N THR A 553 0.69 -22.75 -17.75
CA THR A 553 1.40 -22.54 -19.02
C THR A 553 1.68 -21.06 -19.24
N LEU A 554 2.95 -20.72 -19.49
CA LEU A 554 3.38 -19.39 -19.90
C LEU A 554 3.83 -19.47 -21.35
N SER A 555 3.15 -18.77 -22.26
CA SER A 555 3.47 -18.71 -23.68
C SER A 555 3.96 -17.32 -24.05
N ASP A 556 5.24 -17.20 -24.40
CA ASP A 556 5.87 -15.96 -24.83
C ASP A 556 5.99 -15.92 -26.36
N GLU A 557 5.26 -15.00 -26.99
CA GLU A 557 5.32 -14.74 -28.43
C GLU A 557 6.20 -13.52 -28.70
N VAL A 558 7.40 -13.74 -29.24
CA VAL A 558 8.37 -12.68 -29.50
C VAL A 558 8.78 -12.63 -30.96
N CYS A 559 8.90 -11.41 -31.49
CA CYS A 559 9.41 -11.16 -32.83
C CYS A 559 10.63 -10.25 -32.72
N ALA A 560 11.80 -10.76 -33.13
CA ALA A 560 13.01 -9.95 -33.21
C ALA A 560 12.85 -8.85 -34.27
N GLY A 561 13.60 -7.75 -34.09
CA GLY A 561 13.70 -6.71 -35.11
C GLY A 561 14.61 -7.13 -36.27
N GLN A 562 15.43 -6.20 -36.75
CA GLN A 562 16.35 -6.47 -37.87
C GLN A 562 17.56 -7.35 -37.51
N ARG A 563 17.79 -7.64 -36.23
CA ARG A 563 18.91 -8.43 -35.74
C ARG A 563 18.41 -9.64 -34.98
N ALA A 564 19.14 -10.75 -35.07
CA ALA A 564 18.91 -11.89 -34.20
C ALA A 564 19.07 -11.44 -32.73
N ALA A 565 18.16 -11.89 -31.87
CA ALA A 565 18.14 -11.57 -30.46
C ALA A 565 18.21 -12.85 -29.63
N ARG A 566 18.98 -12.81 -28.54
CA ARG A 566 19.00 -13.86 -27.52
C ARG A 566 17.91 -13.58 -26.50
N ILE A 567 17.01 -14.54 -26.31
CA ILE A 567 16.01 -14.50 -25.25
C ILE A 567 16.51 -15.33 -24.08
N THR A 568 16.58 -14.72 -22.91
CA THR A 568 16.79 -15.44 -21.64
C THR A 568 15.49 -15.40 -20.86
N TRP A 569 14.85 -16.56 -20.71
CA TRP A 569 13.65 -16.72 -19.88
C TRP A 569 14.07 -17.10 -18.47
N SER A 570 13.55 -16.39 -17.46
CA SER A 570 13.95 -16.58 -16.07
C SER A 570 12.75 -16.94 -15.19
N MET A 571 13.01 -17.83 -14.23
CA MET A 571 12.13 -18.12 -13.10
C MET A 571 12.97 -18.17 -11.82
N ILE A 572 12.53 -17.44 -10.81
CA ILE A 572 13.13 -17.38 -9.48
C ILE A 572 12.42 -18.40 -8.61
N THR A 573 13.21 -19.23 -7.94
CA THR A 573 12.70 -20.27 -7.04
C THR A 573 13.67 -20.46 -5.89
N ASP A 574 13.11 -20.81 -4.73
CA ASP A 574 13.83 -21.29 -3.56
C ASP A 574 13.70 -22.81 -3.37
N ALA A 575 13.19 -23.51 -4.40
CA ALA A 575 13.17 -24.97 -4.46
C ALA A 575 14.52 -25.53 -4.95
N ASN A 576 14.85 -26.74 -4.51
CA ASN A 576 16.10 -27.40 -4.91
C ASN A 576 15.94 -28.06 -6.28
N GLN A 577 16.90 -27.87 -7.17
CA GLN A 577 16.96 -28.66 -8.41
C GLN A 577 17.31 -30.11 -8.07
N VAL A 578 16.52 -31.06 -8.57
CA VAL A 578 16.74 -32.50 -8.34
C VAL A 578 17.00 -33.29 -9.62
N GLY A 579 16.84 -32.68 -10.79
CA GLY A 579 17.17 -33.31 -12.06
C GLY A 579 17.00 -32.40 -13.27
N ALA A 580 17.58 -32.83 -14.40
CA ALA A 580 17.31 -32.30 -15.72
C ALA A 580 17.00 -33.48 -16.65
N ASN A 581 15.91 -33.39 -17.42
CA ASN A 581 15.40 -34.51 -18.22
C ASN A 581 15.31 -34.13 -19.71
N GLY A 582 15.17 -35.14 -20.58
CA GLY A 582 14.80 -34.95 -21.99
C GLY A 582 15.78 -34.13 -22.82
N GLY A 583 17.09 -34.39 -22.70
CA GLY A 583 18.12 -33.71 -23.50
C GLY A 583 18.28 -32.22 -23.20
N GLY A 584 17.82 -31.75 -22.03
CA GLY A 584 17.93 -30.35 -21.60
C GLY A 584 16.66 -29.51 -21.79
N ALA A 585 15.54 -30.10 -22.22
CA ALA A 585 14.28 -29.38 -22.40
C ALA A 585 13.49 -29.15 -21.10
N SER A 586 13.74 -29.94 -20.05
CA SER A 586 13.06 -29.78 -18.75
C SER A 586 14.01 -29.86 -17.55
N VAL A 587 13.58 -29.22 -16.47
CA VAL A 587 14.24 -29.20 -15.16
C VAL A 587 13.21 -29.54 -14.07
N ASP A 588 13.62 -30.38 -13.12
CA ASP A 588 12.78 -30.82 -12.01
C ASP A 588 13.26 -30.16 -10.71
N PHE A 589 12.33 -29.59 -9.96
CA PHE A 589 12.53 -28.99 -8.65
C PHE A 589 11.79 -29.77 -7.57
N GLU A 590 12.34 -29.80 -6.35
CA GLU A 590 11.72 -30.43 -5.18
C GLU A 590 11.72 -29.48 -3.98
N ARG A 591 10.58 -29.47 -3.26
CA ARG A 591 10.44 -28.76 -2.00
C ARG A 591 9.32 -29.37 -1.17
N GLY A 592 9.59 -29.59 0.13
CA GLY A 592 8.57 -30.11 1.06
C GLY A 592 7.96 -31.45 0.63
N GLY A 593 8.74 -32.33 -0.01
CA GLY A 593 8.26 -33.61 -0.55
C GLY A 593 7.37 -33.49 -1.80
N ARG A 594 7.18 -32.29 -2.34
CA ARG A 594 6.48 -32.04 -3.61
C ARG A 594 7.50 -31.78 -4.71
N ARG A 595 7.09 -32.00 -5.97
CA ARG A 595 7.92 -31.79 -7.15
C ARG A 595 7.23 -30.91 -8.18
N LEU A 596 8.00 -30.04 -8.83
CA LEU A 596 7.59 -29.30 -10.01
C LEU A 596 8.52 -29.66 -11.17
N ARG A 597 7.93 -30.02 -12.31
CA ARG A 597 8.66 -30.08 -13.58
C ARG A 597 8.40 -28.81 -14.37
N VAL A 598 9.46 -28.10 -14.73
CA VAL A 598 9.40 -26.99 -15.70
C VAL A 598 9.88 -27.52 -17.03
N GLN A 599 9.05 -27.42 -18.06
CA GLN A 599 9.34 -27.92 -19.39
C GLN A 599 9.20 -26.81 -20.42
N ALA A 600 10.26 -26.60 -21.20
CA ALA A 600 10.21 -25.70 -22.33
C ALA A 600 9.68 -26.42 -23.57
N THR A 601 8.68 -25.84 -24.21
CA THR A 601 8.16 -26.29 -25.51
C THR A 601 8.45 -25.21 -26.54
N THR A 602 9.54 -25.38 -27.29
CA THR A 602 10.00 -24.41 -28.29
C THR A 602 10.65 -25.14 -29.48
N PRO A 603 10.57 -24.58 -30.70
CA PRO A 603 11.27 -25.14 -31.86
C PRO A 603 12.80 -25.00 -31.79
N ARG A 604 13.33 -24.25 -30.81
CA ARG A 604 14.78 -24.04 -30.63
C ARG A 604 15.29 -24.83 -29.42
N PRO A 605 16.54 -25.33 -29.44
CA PRO A 605 17.15 -25.93 -28.26
C PRO A 605 17.18 -24.96 -27.08
N VAL A 606 16.91 -25.46 -25.88
CA VAL A 606 16.95 -24.70 -24.62
C VAL A 606 18.10 -25.22 -23.77
N VAL A 607 18.78 -24.30 -23.09
CA VAL A 607 19.79 -24.60 -22.09
C VAL A 607 19.32 -24.00 -20.76
N TRP A 608 19.10 -24.85 -19.77
CA TRP A 608 18.80 -24.41 -18.41
C TRP A 608 20.09 -24.14 -17.65
N THR A 609 20.16 -22.99 -17.00
CA THR A 609 21.26 -22.61 -16.11
C THR A 609 20.69 -22.19 -14.76
N LEU A 610 21.22 -22.75 -13.68
CA LEU A 610 20.89 -22.32 -12.32
C LEU A 610 21.93 -21.28 -11.88
N THR A 611 21.45 -20.10 -11.49
CA THR A 611 22.31 -19.01 -10.98
C THR A 611 21.94 -18.73 -9.52
N PRO A 612 22.87 -18.93 -8.56
CA PRO A 612 22.65 -18.48 -7.19
C PRO A 612 22.40 -16.98 -7.15
N LEU A 613 21.41 -16.56 -6.35
CA LEU A 613 21.11 -15.13 -6.12
C LEU A 613 21.65 -14.64 -4.78
N ASP A 614 22.38 -15.50 -4.05
CA ASP A 614 23.07 -15.17 -2.80
C ASP A 614 24.51 -15.74 -2.83
N PRO A 615 25.56 -14.89 -2.88
CA PRO A 615 25.45 -13.44 -3.10
C PRO A 615 24.83 -13.14 -4.49
N PRO A 616 24.25 -11.94 -4.68
CA PRO A 616 23.70 -11.55 -5.98
C PRO A 616 24.79 -11.58 -7.07
N PRO A 617 24.45 -11.98 -8.31
CA PRO A 617 25.40 -12.21 -9.40
C PRO A 617 26.07 -10.95 -9.95
#